data_AF-A0A142FYR6-F1
#
_entry.id   AF-A0A142FYR6-F1
#
_cell.length_a   1.000
_cell.length_b   1.000
_cell.length_c   1.000
_cell.angle_alpha   90.00
_cell.angle_beta   90.00
_cell.angle_gamma   90.00
#
_symmetry.space_group_name_H-M   'P 1'
#
loop_
_entity.id
_entity.type
_entity.pdbx_description
1 polymer ?
#
loop_
_entity_poly.entity_id
_entity_poly.type
_entity_poly.pdbx_seq_one_letter_code
_entity_poly.pdbx_strand_id
1 'polypeptide(L)'
;MQHKLVTFIGGGNMAQAIVFSLLKRGYPADKIIVCDPNEKKRALFAPKGVRTATDNVTAAMQADVVLLAVKPQMLAAVCVPLRAVDFQAKLVISIAAGISLARLTALSGVIYPHSASMAFILMALVAAVAFVVTPRKVGAFLVKQG
;
A
#
# COMPACT_ATOMS: atom_id res chain seq x y z
N MET A 1 -10.77 19.18 -0.43
CA MET A 1 -9.70 18.29 0.07
C MET A 1 -8.72 18.03 -1.07
N GLN A 2 -7.42 18.29 -0.88
CA GLN A 2 -6.41 17.96 -1.90
C GLN A 2 -6.23 16.44 -1.97
N HIS A 3 -6.53 15.84 -3.12
CA HIS A 3 -6.27 14.41 -3.36
C HIS A 3 -4.77 14.19 -3.55
N LYS A 4 -4.20 13.29 -2.74
CA LYS A 4 -2.79 12.91 -2.79
C LYS A 4 -2.51 11.95 -3.94
N LEU A 5 -1.31 11.95 -4.52
CA LEU A 5 -0.95 10.95 -5.53
C LEU A 5 -0.58 9.64 -4.83
N VAL A 6 -1.32 8.56 -5.12
CA VAL A 6 -1.10 7.24 -4.51
C VAL A 6 -0.49 6.30 -5.54
N THR A 7 0.70 5.79 -5.25
CA THR A 7 1.38 4.78 -6.07
C THR A 7 1.32 3.42 -5.40
N PHE A 8 0.81 2.44 -6.13
CA PHE A 8 0.79 1.03 -5.75
C PHE A 8 1.96 0.33 -6.42
N ILE A 9 2.85 -0.25 -5.61
CA ILE A 9 3.94 -1.10 -6.09
C ILE A 9 3.47 -2.54 -5.94
N GLY A 10 3.16 -3.17 -7.07
CA GLY A 10 2.44 -4.43 -7.17
C GLY A 10 0.98 -4.24 -7.58
N GLY A 11 0.57 -4.85 -8.69
CA GLY A 11 -0.79 -4.81 -9.24
C GLY A 11 -1.59 -6.09 -8.99
N GLY A 12 -1.33 -6.78 -7.87
CA GLY A 12 -2.02 -8.02 -7.51
C GLY A 12 -3.46 -7.80 -6.98
N ASN A 13 -4.09 -8.88 -6.54
CA ASN A 13 -5.50 -8.88 -6.08
C ASN A 13 -5.77 -7.84 -4.96
N MET A 14 -4.83 -7.65 -4.02
CA MET A 14 -4.99 -6.67 -2.95
C MET A 14 -4.93 -5.23 -3.48
N ALA A 15 -3.99 -4.93 -4.38
CA ALA A 15 -3.93 -3.62 -5.03
C ALA A 15 -5.21 -3.36 -5.83
N GLN A 16 -5.70 -4.37 -6.57
CA GLN A 16 -6.94 -4.29 -7.31
C GLN A 16 -8.15 -3.96 -6.42
N ALA A 17 -8.32 -4.69 -5.30
CA ALA A 17 -9.41 -4.47 -4.36
C ALA A 17 -9.40 -3.04 -3.79
N ILE A 18 -8.22 -2.56 -3.37
CA ILE A 18 -8.06 -1.22 -2.81
C ILE A 18 -8.32 -0.15 -3.87
N VAL A 19 -7.66 -0.22 -5.02
CA VAL A 19 -7.85 0.75 -6.11
C VAL A 19 -9.30 0.80 -6.54
N PHE A 20 -9.96 -0.35 -6.72
CA PHE A 20 -11.36 -0.36 -7.15
C PHE A 20 -12.28 0.19 -6.06
N SER A 21 -11.99 -0.03 -4.78
CA SER A 21 -12.74 0.58 -3.68
C SER A 21 -12.55 2.10 -3.61
N LEU A 22 -11.34 2.61 -3.87
CA LEU A 22 -11.03 4.04 -3.94
C LEU A 22 -11.81 4.70 -5.07
N LEU A 23 -11.77 4.12 -6.27
CA LEU A 23 -12.53 4.60 -7.43
C LEU A 23 -14.04 4.61 -7.14
N LYS A 24 -14.58 3.54 -6.54
CA LYS A 24 -16.00 3.48 -6.14
C LYS A 24 -16.40 4.57 -5.13
N ARG A 25 -15.46 5.00 -4.29
CA ARG A 25 -15.64 6.10 -3.31
C ARG A 25 -15.43 7.48 -3.92
N GLY A 26 -15.20 7.58 -5.23
CA GLY A 26 -14.99 8.84 -5.93
C GLY A 26 -13.56 9.36 -5.89
N TYR A 27 -12.57 8.52 -5.56
CA TYR A 27 -11.17 8.93 -5.65
C TYR A 27 -10.76 9.14 -7.12
N PRO A 28 -10.09 10.24 -7.46
CA PRO A 28 -9.67 10.53 -8.82
C PRO A 28 -8.71 9.47 -9.38
N ALA A 29 -9.03 8.90 -10.54
CA ALA A 29 -8.24 7.83 -11.15
C ALA A 29 -6.85 8.31 -11.62
N ASP A 30 -6.74 9.57 -12.04
CA ASP A 30 -5.48 10.24 -12.42
C ASP A 30 -4.53 10.43 -11.22
N LYS A 31 -5.06 10.33 -10.00
CA LYS A 31 -4.29 10.36 -8.74
C LYS A 31 -3.90 8.97 -8.23
N ILE A 32 -4.07 7.94 -9.06
CA ILE A 32 -3.65 6.57 -8.75
C ILE A 32 -2.66 6.10 -9.81
N ILE A 33 -1.51 5.59 -9.39
CA ILE A 33 -0.53 4.91 -10.24
C ILE A 33 -0.40 3.47 -9.77
N VAL A 34 -0.50 2.49 -10.68
CA VAL A 34 -0.25 1.07 -10.38
C VAL A 34 0.97 0.58 -11.15
N CYS A 35 1.96 0.11 -10.42
CA CYS A 35 3.17 -0.48 -10.97
C CYS A 35 3.13 -2.01 -10.85
N ASP A 36 3.30 -2.72 -11.95
CA ASP A 36 3.53 -4.16 -11.94
C ASP A 36 4.34 -4.53 -13.18
N PRO A 37 5.32 -5.44 -13.10
CA PRO A 37 6.03 -5.91 -14.30
C PRO A 37 5.11 -6.63 -15.29
N ASN A 38 4.03 -7.28 -14.81
CA ASN A 38 3.11 -8.04 -15.65
C ASN A 38 2.06 -7.13 -16.31
N GLU A 39 2.08 -7.08 -17.64
CA GLU A 39 1.14 -6.30 -18.44
C GLU A 39 -0.33 -6.70 -18.23
N LYS A 40 -0.62 -8.00 -18.09
CA LYS A 40 -2.00 -8.49 -17.88
C LYS A 40 -2.62 -7.89 -16.62
N LYS A 41 -1.82 -7.67 -15.59
CA LYS A 41 -2.29 -7.01 -14.36
C LYS A 41 -2.52 -5.53 -14.59
N ARG A 42 -1.61 -4.84 -15.28
CA ARG A 42 -1.77 -3.41 -15.63
C ARG A 42 -3.03 -3.18 -16.47
N ALA A 43 -3.34 -4.08 -17.40
CA ALA A 43 -4.53 -4.03 -18.25
C ALA A 43 -5.86 -4.03 -17.46
N LEU A 44 -5.88 -4.49 -16.20
CA LEU A 44 -7.07 -4.42 -15.35
C LEU A 44 -7.39 -2.99 -14.85
N PHE A 45 -6.39 -2.11 -14.85
CA PHE A 45 -6.47 -0.76 -14.31
C PHE A 45 -6.64 0.30 -15.39
N ALA A 46 -6.00 0.13 -16.55
CA ALA A 46 -6.04 1.09 -17.65
C ALA A 46 -7.48 1.46 -18.10
N PRO A 47 -8.44 0.52 -18.24
CA PRO A 47 -9.83 0.85 -18.60
C PRO A 47 -10.57 1.70 -17.56
N LYS A 48 -10.04 1.81 -16.34
CA LYS A 48 -10.61 2.62 -15.26
C LYS A 48 -10.00 4.01 -15.16
N GLY A 49 -9.18 4.41 -16.14
CA GLY A 49 -8.49 5.70 -16.14
C GLY A 49 -7.33 5.79 -15.14
N VAL A 50 -6.91 4.66 -14.56
CA VAL A 50 -5.80 4.61 -13.62
C VAL A 50 -4.49 4.58 -14.38
N ARG A 51 -3.51 5.39 -13.95
CA ARG A 51 -2.17 5.40 -14.55
C ARG A 51 -1.47 4.08 -14.22
N THR A 52 -0.79 3.49 -15.20
CA THR A 52 -0.01 2.26 -14.97
C THR A 52 1.43 2.47 -15.41
N ALA A 53 2.36 1.83 -14.71
CA ALA A 53 3.78 1.93 -14.99
C ALA A 53 4.49 0.58 -14.79
N THR A 54 5.67 0.45 -15.38
CA THR A 54 6.62 -0.66 -15.14
C THR A 54 7.68 -0.25 -14.12
N ASP A 55 8.06 1.02 -14.11
CA ASP A 55 9.12 1.53 -13.25
C ASP A 55 8.58 1.99 -11.90
N ASN A 56 8.95 1.23 -10.86
CA ASN A 56 8.59 1.52 -9.48
C ASN A 56 9.23 2.81 -8.96
N VAL A 57 10.44 3.15 -9.42
CA VAL A 57 11.22 4.28 -8.88
C VAL A 57 10.60 5.60 -9.33
N THR A 58 10.40 5.78 -10.64
CA THR A 58 9.76 7.00 -11.17
C THR A 58 8.36 7.19 -10.59
N ALA A 59 7.58 6.11 -10.46
CA ALA A 59 6.24 6.18 -9.89
C ALA A 59 6.25 6.53 -8.39
N ALA A 60 7.22 6.04 -7.62
CA ALA A 60 7.37 6.37 -6.21
C ALA A 60 7.89 7.81 -5.99
N MET A 61 8.74 8.33 -6.88
CA MET A 61 9.22 9.72 -6.82
C MET A 61 8.07 10.73 -6.94
N GLN A 62 7.12 10.48 -7.84
CA GLN A 62 5.96 11.36 -8.05
C GLN A 62 4.93 11.28 -6.93
N ALA A 63 4.90 10.17 -6.17
CA ALA A 63 3.83 9.86 -5.22
C ALA A 63 3.95 10.63 -3.91
N ASP A 64 2.81 10.97 -3.32
CA ASP A 64 2.72 11.38 -1.91
C ASP A 64 2.60 10.16 -0.99
N VAL A 65 1.91 9.11 -1.48
CA VAL A 65 1.66 7.87 -0.75
C VAL A 65 2.14 6.70 -1.59
N VAL A 66 2.97 5.83 -1.02
CA VAL A 66 3.49 4.63 -1.68
C VAL A 66 3.00 3.40 -0.93
N LEU A 67 2.30 2.53 -1.63
CA LEU A 67 1.70 1.31 -1.09
C LEU A 67 2.37 0.07 -1.69
N LEU A 68 3.11 -0.64 -0.84
CA LEU A 68 3.81 -1.88 -1.18
C LEU A 68 2.82 -3.05 -1.11
N ALA A 69 2.30 -3.45 -2.27
CA ALA A 69 1.37 -4.55 -2.48
C ALA A 69 2.04 -5.74 -3.22
N VAL A 70 3.31 -5.99 -2.92
CA VAL A 70 4.07 -7.13 -3.43
C VAL A 70 4.10 -8.29 -2.44
N LYS A 71 4.33 -9.50 -2.94
CA LYS A 71 4.53 -10.67 -2.08
C LYS A 71 5.76 -10.49 -1.19
N PRO A 72 5.78 -11.03 0.05
CA PRO A 72 6.90 -10.86 0.98
C PRO A 72 8.27 -11.24 0.40
N GLN A 73 8.32 -12.29 -0.41
CA GLN A 73 9.55 -12.78 -1.04
C GLN A 73 10.15 -11.77 -2.04
N MET A 74 9.30 -10.93 -2.63
CA MET A 74 9.70 -9.93 -3.63
C MET A 74 10.04 -8.57 -3.00
N LEU A 75 9.70 -8.36 -1.72
CA LEU A 75 9.84 -7.06 -1.08
C LEU A 75 11.30 -6.59 -1.08
N ALA A 76 12.25 -7.49 -0.80
CA ALA A 76 13.67 -7.16 -0.80
C ALA A 76 14.14 -6.64 -2.17
N ALA A 77 13.81 -7.35 -3.25
CA ALA A 77 14.17 -6.97 -4.61
C ALA A 77 13.54 -5.64 -5.05
N VAL A 78 12.34 -5.34 -4.53
CA VAL A 78 11.62 -4.10 -4.82
C VAL A 78 12.15 -2.92 -3.99
N CYS A 79 12.54 -3.15 -2.74
CA CYS A 79 13.06 -2.10 -1.86
C CYS A 79 14.46 -1.61 -2.25
N VAL A 80 15.33 -2.46 -2.78
CA VAL A 80 16.70 -2.09 -3.19
C VAL A 80 16.72 -0.88 -4.14
N PRO A 81 16.01 -0.89 -5.30
CA PRO A 81 16.00 0.27 -6.20
C PRO A 81 15.24 1.47 -5.61
N LEU A 82 14.27 1.24 -4.72
CA LEU A 82 13.52 2.31 -4.07
C LEU A 82 14.38 3.14 -3.10
N ARG A 83 15.54 2.66 -2.66
CA ARG A 83 16.46 3.45 -1.82
C ARG A 83 16.93 4.75 -2.47
N ALA A 84 16.83 4.86 -3.80
CA ALA A 84 17.13 6.10 -4.53
C ALA A 84 16.03 7.17 -4.40
N VAL A 85 14.88 6.84 -3.80
CA VAL A 85 13.75 7.75 -3.61
C VAL A 85 13.80 8.35 -2.21
N ASP A 86 13.65 9.67 -2.11
CA ASP A 86 13.46 10.32 -0.82
C ASP A 86 12.04 10.10 -0.30
N PHE A 87 11.93 9.39 0.83
CA PHE A 87 10.67 9.08 1.49
C PHE A 87 10.37 9.98 2.70
N GLN A 88 11.22 10.96 3.05
CA GLN A 88 11.05 11.81 4.23
C GLN A 88 9.66 12.48 4.30
N ALA A 89 9.14 12.93 3.15
CA ALA A 89 7.84 13.59 3.05
C ALA A 89 6.71 12.68 2.52
N LYS A 90 6.97 11.36 2.37
CA LYS A 90 6.04 10.41 1.73
C LYS A 90 5.51 9.39 2.73
N LEU A 91 4.24 9.04 2.61
CA LEU A 91 3.65 7.98 3.43
C LEU A 91 3.87 6.62 2.77
N VAL A 92 4.63 5.73 3.42
CA VAL A 92 4.87 4.37 2.95
C VAL A 92 4.02 3.36 3.73
N ILE A 93 3.16 2.64 3.03
CA ILE A 93 2.26 1.60 3.58
C ILE A 93 2.66 0.25 3.00
N SER A 94 2.73 -0.79 3.82
CA SER A 94 2.99 -2.17 3.35
C SER A 94 1.86 -3.11 3.74
N ILE A 95 1.44 -3.95 2.80
CA ILE A 95 0.38 -4.97 2.97
C ILE A 95 1.00 -6.38 2.88
N ALA A 96 2.33 -6.49 2.95
CA ALA A 96 3.01 -7.78 2.94
C ALA A 96 2.76 -8.53 4.27
N ALA A 97 1.89 -9.53 4.24
CA ALA A 97 1.61 -10.37 5.41
C ALA A 97 2.86 -11.11 5.90
N GLY A 98 3.10 -11.11 7.21
CA GLY A 98 4.19 -11.87 7.84
C GLY A 98 5.57 -11.21 7.83
N ILE A 99 5.68 -9.92 7.46
CA ILE A 99 6.94 -9.16 7.57
C ILE A 99 6.90 -8.29 8.83
N SER A 100 7.91 -8.43 9.69
CA SER A 100 8.06 -7.55 10.85
C SER A 100 8.46 -6.13 10.42
N LEU A 101 8.02 -5.12 11.18
CA LEU A 101 8.38 -3.73 10.95
C LEU A 101 9.91 -3.54 10.90
N ALA A 102 10.65 -4.27 11.74
CA ALA A 102 12.12 -4.28 11.75
C ALA A 102 12.71 -4.74 10.40
N ARG A 103 12.17 -5.80 9.79
CA ARG A 103 12.64 -6.30 8.50
C ARG A 103 12.27 -5.35 7.36
N LEU A 104 11.13 -4.69 7.43
CA LEU A 104 10.75 -3.69 6.45
C LEU A 104 11.66 -2.45 6.53
N THR A 105 11.95 -1.97 7.73
CA THR A 105 12.88 -0.85 8.01
C THR A 105 14.29 -1.16 7.48
N ALA A 106 14.80 -2.36 7.75
CA ALA A 106 16.11 -2.79 7.27
C ALA A 106 16.19 -2.91 5.74
N LEU A 107 15.10 -3.31 5.08
CA LEU A 107 15.06 -3.46 3.62
C LEU A 107 14.88 -2.13 2.91
N SER A 108 13.94 -1.30 3.37
CA SER A 108 13.63 0.00 2.76
C SER A 108 14.72 1.03 3.00
N GLY A 109 15.52 0.90 4.06
CA GLY A 109 16.47 1.94 4.50
C GLY A 109 15.76 3.19 5.05
N VAL A 110 14.43 3.16 5.16
CA VAL A 110 13.62 4.23 5.71
C VAL A 110 13.46 3.96 7.20
N ILE A 111 14.15 4.75 8.01
CA ILE A 111 14.06 4.72 9.47
C ILE A 111 12.67 5.21 9.86
N TYR A 112 11.79 4.32 10.31
CA TYR A 112 10.59 4.73 11.04
C TYR A 112 11.02 5.31 12.40
N PRO A 113 10.35 6.35 12.92
CA PRO A 113 10.82 7.09 14.09
C PRO A 113 11.09 6.15 15.28
N HIS A 114 12.26 6.33 15.89
CA HIS A 114 12.90 5.46 16.87
C HIS A 114 12.15 5.21 18.20
N SER A 115 10.99 5.85 18.45
CA SER A 115 10.26 5.68 19.72
C SER A 115 9.07 4.72 19.59
N ALA A 116 9.08 3.68 20.43
CA ALA A 116 8.01 2.67 20.49
C ALA A 116 6.62 3.29 20.74
N SER A 117 6.55 4.43 21.43
CA SER A 117 5.31 5.19 21.69
C SER A 117 4.71 5.78 20.41
N MET A 118 5.54 6.28 19.50
CA MET A 118 5.09 6.88 18.24
C MET A 118 4.64 5.82 17.22
N ALA A 119 5.30 4.65 17.23
CA ALA A 119 4.85 3.48 16.49
C ALA A 119 3.52 2.94 17.01
N PHE A 120 3.32 2.91 18.34
CA PHE A 120 2.07 2.44 18.96
C PHE A 120 0.89 3.35 18.61
N ILE A 121 1.08 4.68 18.61
CA ILE A 121 0.03 5.63 18.25
C ILE A 121 -0.32 5.51 16.76
N LEU A 122 0.67 5.38 15.87
CA LEU A 122 0.42 5.25 14.43
C LEU A 122 -0.25 3.90 14.09
N MET A 123 0.18 2.80 14.70
CA MET A 123 -0.46 1.48 14.54
C MET A 123 -1.85 1.44 15.15
N ALA A 124 -2.08 2.08 16.30
CA ALA A 124 -3.40 2.18 16.92
C ALA A 124 -4.36 2.99 16.04
N LEU A 125 -3.87 4.03 15.35
CA LEU A 125 -4.67 4.84 14.44
C LEU A 125 -5.04 4.06 13.17
N VAL A 126 -4.09 3.29 12.61
CA VAL A 126 -4.36 2.39 11.47
C VAL A 126 -5.33 1.25 11.88
N ALA A 127 -5.18 0.69 13.08
CA ALA A 127 -6.08 -0.32 13.63
C ALA A 127 -7.48 0.26 13.90
N ALA A 128 -7.58 1.49 14.40
CA ALA A 128 -8.85 2.19 14.60
C ALA A 128 -9.57 2.44 13.26
N VAL A 129 -8.84 2.85 12.22
CA VAL A 129 -9.41 3.00 10.87
C VAL A 129 -9.83 1.63 10.30
N ALA A 130 -9.06 0.57 10.53
CA ALA A 130 -9.46 -0.79 10.15
C ALA A 130 -10.72 -1.26 10.90
N PHE A 131 -10.86 -0.90 12.18
CA PHE A 131 -12.02 -1.22 13.02
C PHE A 131 -13.27 -0.42 12.63
N VAL A 132 -13.09 0.83 12.17
CA VAL A 132 -14.18 1.67 11.64
C VAL A 132 -14.60 1.23 10.23
N VAL A 133 -13.68 0.68 9.42
CA VAL A 133 -13.94 0.26 8.03
C VAL A 133 -14.40 -1.19 7.92
N THR A 134 -14.20 -2.03 8.96
CA THR A 134 -14.75 -3.39 9.01
C THR A 134 -16.20 -3.36 9.51
N PRO A 135 -17.20 -3.67 8.67
CA PRO A 135 -18.58 -3.69 9.12
C PRO A 135 -18.79 -4.81 10.16
N ARG A 136 -19.60 -4.47 11.16
CA ARG A 136 -20.11 -5.24 12.31
C ARG A 136 -20.88 -6.53 11.97
N LYS A 137 -20.39 -7.36 11.04
CA LYS A 137 -20.98 -8.68 10.69
C LYS A 137 -19.96 -9.82 10.71
N VAL A 138 -19.01 -9.79 11.63
CA VAL A 138 -18.19 -10.97 12.01
C VAL A 138 -18.56 -11.43 13.43
N GLY A 139 -19.81 -11.22 13.84
CA GLY A 139 -20.38 -11.86 15.04
C GLY A 139 -20.94 -13.26 14.77
N ALA A 140 -21.04 -13.69 13.50
CA ALA A 140 -21.68 -14.95 13.11
C ALA A 140 -20.70 -16.11 12.84
N PHE A 141 -19.38 -15.88 12.90
CA PHE A 141 -18.38 -16.92 12.57
C PHE A 141 -17.63 -17.49 13.78
N LEU A 142 -17.92 -17.04 15.01
CA LEU A 142 -17.28 -17.51 16.24
C LEU A 142 -18.22 -18.23 17.24
N VAL A 143 -19.44 -18.60 16.84
CA VAL A 143 -20.39 -19.35 17.70
C VAL A 143 -20.79 -20.69 17.09
N LYS A 144 -19.96 -21.28 16.22
CA LYS A 144 -20.21 -22.64 15.74
C LYS A 144 -18.93 -23.47 15.64
N GLN A 145 -18.20 -23.53 16.75
CA GLN A 145 -17.50 -24.75 17.15
C GLN A 145 -17.71 -24.94 18.64
N GLY A 146 -18.63 -25.85 18.94
CA GLY A 146 -19.13 -26.28 20.23
C GLY A 146 -20.18 -27.32 19.95
#